data_AF-U4TJW3-F1
#
_entry.id   AF-U4TJW3-F1
#
_cell.length_a   1.000
_cell.length_b   1.000
_cell.length_c   1.000
_cell.angle_alpha   90.00
_cell.angle_beta   90.00
_cell.angle_gamma   90.00
#
_symmetry.space_group_name_H-M   'P 1'
#
loop_
_entity.id
_entity.type
_entity.pdbx_description
1 polymer ?
#
loop_
_entity_poly.entity_id
_entity_poly.type
_entity_poly.pdbx_seq_one_letter_code
_entity_poly.pdbx_strand_id
1 'polypeptide(L)'
;MSFTLLARLAAEFIGTAIMIILGNGAVANVDLKGTKGNGSDWMLIAVGYGAGVMIPALLFGSISGNHINPAFTVGLAVSGLFPWAEVAP
;
A
#
# COMPACT_ATOMS: atom_id res chain seq x y z
N MET A 1 -8.35 9.71 17.48
CA MET A 1 -8.15 8.62 18.46
C MET A 1 -6.69 8.18 18.36
N SER A 2 -6.04 7.87 19.48
CA SER A 2 -4.71 7.23 19.45
C SER A 2 -4.91 5.72 19.45
N PHE A 3 -4.46 5.04 18.39
CA PHE A 3 -4.50 3.58 18.29
C PHE A 3 -3.20 2.98 18.86
N THR A 4 -3.27 1.75 19.37
CA THR A 4 -2.09 1.03 19.86
C THR A 4 -1.11 0.75 18.72
N LEU A 5 0.18 0.61 19.05
CA LEU A 5 1.21 0.26 18.04
C LEU A 5 0.84 -1.01 17.28
N LEU A 6 0.35 -2.04 17.98
CA LEU A 6 -0.10 -3.29 17.35
C LEU A 6 -1.22 -3.06 16.34
N ALA A 7 -2.21 -2.22 16.66
CA ALA A 7 -3.30 -1.90 15.74
C ALA A 7 -2.80 -1.14 14.50
N ARG A 8 -1.86 -0.21 14.68
CA ARG A 8 -1.22 0.53 13.57
C ARG A 8 -0.40 -0.40 12.67
N LEU A 9 0.39 -1.29 13.24
CA LEU A 9 1.16 -2.30 12.50
C LEU A 9 0.25 -3.29 11.75
N ALA A 10 -0.85 -3.73 12.36
CA ALA A 10 -1.83 -4.57 11.69
C ALA A 10 -2.51 -3.84 10.52
N ALA A 11 -2.82 -2.56 10.67
CA ALA A 11 -3.36 -1.73 9.60
C ALA A 11 -2.37 -1.55 8.44
N GLU A 12 -1.08 -1.30 8.73
CA GLU A 12 -0.01 -1.24 7.73
C GLU A 12 0.18 -2.57 6.99
N PHE A 13 0.14 -3.69 7.71
CA PHE A 13 0.25 -5.02 7.13
C PHE A 13 -0.92 -5.32 6.18
N ILE A 14 -2.17 -5.11 6.63
CA ILE A 14 -3.36 -5.34 5.80
C ILE A 14 -3.40 -4.37 4.62
N GLY A 15 -3.07 -3.09 4.84
CA GLY A 15 -3.01 -2.07 3.79
C GLY A 15 -2.00 -2.44 2.69
N THR A 16 -0.79 -2.86 3.09
CA THR A 16 0.24 -3.32 2.14
C THR A 16 -0.21 -4.58 1.40
N ALA A 17 -0.87 -5.52 2.08
CA ALA A 17 -1.41 -6.72 1.44
C ALA A 17 -2.46 -6.38 0.37
N ILE A 18 -3.38 -5.45 0.64
CA ILE A 18 -4.36 -4.97 -0.34
C ILE A 18 -3.66 -4.32 -1.55
N MET A 19 -2.68 -3.46 -1.31
CA MET A 19 -1.91 -2.81 -2.38
C MET A 19 -1.22 -3.85 -3.28
N ILE A 20 -0.60 -4.87 -2.71
CA ILE A 20 0.05 -5.95 -3.46
C ILE A 20 -0.97 -6.77 -4.23
N ILE A 21 -2.08 -7.19 -3.60
CA ILE A 21 -3.10 -8.01 -4.25
C ILE A 21 -3.69 -7.29 -5.46
N LEU A 22 -4.00 -6.00 -5.35
CA LEU A 22 -4.58 -5.23 -6.44
C LEU A 22 -3.54 -4.81 -7.49
N GLY A 23 -2.41 -4.24 -7.07
CA GLY A 23 -1.35 -3.80 -7.97
C GLY A 23 -0.66 -4.95 -8.69
N ASN A 24 -0.08 -5.90 -7.95
CA ASN A 24 0.57 -7.07 -8.54
C ASN A 24 -0.45 -8.02 -9.18
N GLY A 25 -1.70 -8.05 -8.70
CA GLY A 25 -2.79 -8.76 -9.36
C GLY A 25 -3.12 -8.19 -10.74
N ALA A 26 -3.08 -6.86 -10.90
CA ALA A 26 -3.22 -6.23 -12.21
C ALA A 26 -2.05 -6.57 -13.15
N VAL A 27 -0.81 -6.56 -12.63
CA VAL A 27 0.38 -7.03 -13.38
C VAL A 27 0.18 -8.48 -13.82
N ALA A 28 -0.20 -9.37 -12.89
CA ALA A 28 -0.45 -10.77 -13.19
C ALA A 28 -1.57 -10.95 -14.23
N ASN A 29 -2.64 -10.14 -14.16
CA ASN A 29 -3.71 -10.15 -15.14
C ASN A 29 -3.25 -9.68 -16.53
N VAL A 30 -2.25 -8.81 -16.65
CA VAL A 30 -1.72 -8.33 -17.95
C VAL A 30 -0.65 -9.26 -18.51
N ASP A 31 0.24 -9.79 -17.67
CA ASP A 31 1.44 -10.47 -18.14
C ASP A 31 1.32 -12.00 -18.18
N LEU A 32 0.44 -12.61 -17.36
CA LEU A 32 0.25 -14.07 -17.39
C LEU A 32 -0.64 -14.49 -18.56
N LYS A 33 -0.27 -15.61 -19.18
CA LYS A 33 -1.09 -16.23 -20.24
C LYS A 33 -2.39 -16.78 -19.66
N GLY A 34 -3.47 -16.71 -20.43
CA GLY A 34 -4.78 -17.28 -20.05
C GLY A 34 -5.61 -16.41 -19.11
N THR A 35 -5.16 -15.20 -18.80
CA THR A 35 -5.96 -14.17 -18.12
C THR A 35 -6.75 -13.35 -19.13
N LYS A 36 -7.78 -12.64 -18.65
CA LYS A 36 -8.59 -11.77 -19.52
C LYS A 36 -7.86 -10.49 -19.93
N GLY A 37 -6.91 -10.04 -19.13
CA GLY A 37 -6.09 -8.86 -19.42
C GLY A 37 -4.84 -9.17 -20.23
N ASN A 38 -4.57 -10.41 -20.65
CA ASN A 38 -3.29 -10.75 -21.25
C ASN A 38 -3.00 -9.90 -22.50
N GLY A 39 -1.85 -9.22 -22.53
CA GLY A 39 -1.46 -8.32 -23.61
C GLY A 39 -2.18 -6.96 -23.61
N SER A 40 -2.87 -6.61 -22.51
CA SER A 40 -3.39 -5.25 -22.30
C SER A 40 -2.27 -4.24 -22.07
N ASP A 41 -2.62 -2.96 -22.05
CA ASP A 41 -1.66 -1.88 -21.88
C ASP A 41 -1.25 -1.65 -20.41
N TRP A 42 -0.27 -0.76 -20.24
CA TRP A 42 0.22 -0.34 -18.93
C TRP A 42 -0.80 0.46 -18.12
N MET A 43 -1.82 1.05 -18.76
CA MET A 43 -2.85 1.83 -18.07
C MET A 43 -3.65 0.95 -17.10
N LEU A 44 -3.92 -0.30 -17.48
CA LEU A 44 -4.62 -1.26 -16.60
C LEU A 44 -3.82 -1.55 -15.32
N ILE A 45 -2.48 -1.66 -15.44
CA ILE A 45 -1.57 -1.83 -14.31
C ILE A 45 -1.55 -0.56 -13.43
N ALA A 46 -1.46 0.61 -14.07
CA ALA A 46 -1.43 1.90 -13.36
C ALA A 46 -2.71 2.13 -12.55
N VAL A 47 -3.87 1.83 -13.12
CA VAL A 47 -5.16 1.89 -12.40
C VAL A 47 -5.21 0.86 -11.27
N GLY A 48 -4.69 -0.35 -11.49
CA GLY A 48 -4.60 -1.39 -10.45
C GLY A 48 -3.79 -0.96 -9.24
N TYR A 49 -2.60 -0.38 -9.44
CA TYR A 49 -1.80 0.20 -8.36
C TYR A 49 -2.42 1.45 -7.75
N GLY A 50 -3.02 2.33 -8.55
CA GLY A 50 -3.72 3.52 -8.07
C GLY A 50 -4.85 3.16 -7.10
N ALA A 51 -5.68 2.18 -7.47
CA ALA A 51 -6.71 1.64 -6.59
C ALA A 51 -6.09 0.92 -5.37
N GLY A 52 -5.01 0.17 -5.58
CA GLY A 52 -4.25 -0.52 -4.54
C GLY A 52 -3.69 0.41 -3.46
N VAL A 53 -3.35 1.65 -3.79
CA VAL A 53 -2.92 2.68 -2.83
C VAL A 53 -4.12 3.43 -2.23
N MET A 54 -5.10 3.78 -3.06
CA MET A 54 -6.27 4.58 -2.64
C MET A 54 -7.15 3.86 -1.62
N ILE A 55 -7.43 2.57 -1.81
CA ILE A 55 -8.33 1.80 -0.92
C ILE A 55 -7.75 1.73 0.51
N PRO A 56 -6.49 1.30 0.72
CA PRO A 56 -5.87 1.36 2.04
C PRO A 56 -5.85 2.77 2.64
N ALA A 57 -5.60 3.82 1.84
CA ALA A 57 -5.61 5.20 2.32
C ALA A 57 -6.95 5.60 2.93
N LEU A 58 -8.06 5.21 2.30
CA LEU A 58 -9.41 5.46 2.79
C LEU A 58 -9.79 4.60 4.00
N LEU A 59 -9.27 3.37 4.09
CA LEU A 59 -9.58 2.45 5.19
C LEU A 59 -8.75 2.73 6.46
N PHE A 60 -7.45 3.00 6.31
CA PHE A 60 -6.46 2.96 7.39
C PHE A 60 -5.76 4.29 7.64
N GLY A 61 -6.02 5.33 6.84
CA GLY A 61 -5.38 6.64 6.99
C GLY A 61 -5.55 7.24 8.39
N SER A 62 -6.72 7.07 9.03
CA SER A 62 -6.99 7.54 10.39
C SER A 62 -6.41 6.65 11.50
N ILE A 63 -5.93 5.44 11.15
CA ILE A 63 -5.41 4.45 12.10
C ILE A 63 -3.89 4.52 12.15
N SER A 64 -3.21 4.22 11.03
CA SER A 64 -1.75 4.12 10.97
C SER A 64 -1.07 5.30 10.27
N GLY A 65 -1.83 6.12 9.55
CA GLY A 65 -1.30 7.10 8.59
C GLY A 65 -1.20 6.54 7.15
N ASN A 66 -1.49 5.25 6.95
CA ASN A 66 -1.42 4.54 5.67
C ASN A 66 -0.08 4.77 4.95
N HIS A 67 1.01 4.34 5.58
CA HIS A 67 2.31 4.45 4.94
C HIS A 67 2.45 3.44 3.80
N ILE A 68 2.11 2.19 4.05
CA ILE A 68 2.06 1.01 3.16
C ILE A 68 3.31 0.82 2.27
N ASN A 69 4.38 1.53 2.61
CA ASN A 69 5.60 1.67 1.85
C ASN A 69 6.74 2.11 2.81
N PRO A 70 7.79 1.29 2.96
CA PRO A 70 8.95 1.64 3.79
C PRO A 70 9.64 2.94 3.37
N ALA A 71 9.76 3.21 2.07
CA ALA A 71 10.39 4.43 1.56
C ALA A 71 9.59 5.68 1.95
N PHE A 72 8.25 5.58 1.97
CA PHE A 72 7.39 6.67 2.43
C PHE A 72 7.54 6.92 3.93
N THR A 73 7.59 5.84 4.73
CA THR A 73 7.86 5.92 6.17
C THR A 73 9.18 6.61 6.47
N VAL A 74 10.26 6.20 5.79
CA VAL A 74 11.59 6.80 5.93
C VAL A 74 11.57 8.27 5.50
N GLY A 75 10.90 8.60 4.39
CA GLY A 75 10.76 9.98 3.91
C GLY A 75 10.07 10.90 4.93
N LEU A 76 9.01 10.42 5.58
CA LEU A 76 8.32 11.16 6.65
C LEU A 76 9.22 11.32 7.88
N ALA A 77 10.00 10.30 8.24
CA ALA A 77 10.92 10.36 9.38
C ALA A 77 12.07 11.34 9.14
N VAL A 78 12.66 11.34 7.95
CA VAL A 78 13.67 12.32 7.52
C VAL A 78 13.11 13.74 7.55
N SER A 79 11.83 13.91 7.19
CA SER A 79 11.16 15.21 7.18
C SER A 79 10.71 15.69 8.56
N GLY A 80 10.94 14.90 9.64
CA GLY A 80 10.49 15.23 10.99
C GLY A 80 8.98 15.07 11.21
N LEU A 81 8.27 14.42 10.28
CA LEU A 81 6.83 14.19 10.32
C LEU A 81 6.46 12.82 10.92
N PHE A 82 7.44 11.97 11.18
CA PHE A 82 7.25 10.65 11.78
C PHE A 82 8.39 10.31 12.76
N PRO A 83 8.11 9.74 13.94
CA PRO A 83 9.14 9.42 14.91
C PRO A 83 10.05 8.27 14.43
N TRP A 84 11.37 8.49 14.47
CA TRP A 84 12.37 7.48 14.11
C TRP A 84 12.23 6.18 14.93
N ALA A 85 11.79 6.26 16.18
CA ALA A 85 11.58 5.11 17.05
C ALA A 85 10.47 4.16 16.56
N GLU A 86 9.64 4.57 15.60
CA GLU A 86 8.55 3.75 15.04
C GLU A 86 8.81 3.36 13.57
N VAL A 87 9.98 3.68 13.00
CA VAL A 87 10.33 3.34 11.60
C VAL A 87 10.56 1.84 11.41
N ALA A 88 11.12 1.20 12.43
CA ALA A 88 11.30 -0.25 12.50
C ALA A 88 10.55 -0.79 13.73
N PRO A 89 10.00 -2.01 13.66
CA PRO A 89 9.34 -2.67 14.78
C PRO A 89 10.31 -3.07 15.91
#